data_AF-A0A936CHM7-F1
#
_entry.id   AF-A0A936CHM7-F1
#
_cell.length_a   1.000
_cell.length_b   1.000
_cell.length_c   1.000
_cell.angle_alpha   90.00
_cell.angle_beta   90.00
_cell.angle_gamma   90.00
#
_symmetry.space_group_name_H-M   'P 1'
#
loop_
_entity.id
_entity.type
_entity.pdbx_description
1 polymer ?
#
loop_
_entity_poly.entity_id
_entity_poly.type
_entity_poly.pdbx_seq_one_letter_code
_entity_poly.pdbx_strand_id
1 'polypeptide(L)'
;MKRKLTVALAAGEAYRANVAALESDPRDLPPGDIALRLGAVWVPADVVETFIKEVLGLQDAAVRYLAVAGTWSVTFKRLGSQAERCVYQEYGTRRMHAIDLIQHALNVQTPTVRDPHRKDGVYIVSKEETLAARRSSA
;
A
#
# COMPACT_ATOMS: atom_id res chain seq x y z
N MET A 1 23.72 11.58 -9.12
CA MET A 1 23.65 13.05 -8.95
C MET A 1 24.85 13.83 -9.47
N LYS A 2 26.10 13.48 -9.09
CA LYS A 2 27.32 14.26 -9.37
C LYS A 2 27.48 14.74 -10.82
N ARG A 3 27.11 13.92 -11.81
CA ARG A 3 27.09 14.30 -13.24
C ARG A 3 26.22 15.52 -13.55
N LYS A 4 25.06 15.69 -12.89
CA LYS A 4 24.15 16.83 -13.12
C LYS A 4 24.73 18.12 -12.55
N LEU A 5 25.38 18.05 -11.39
CA LEU A 5 26.07 19.19 -10.78
C LEU A 5 27.25 19.67 -11.65
N THR A 6 28.06 18.74 -12.18
CA THR A 6 29.17 19.09 -13.08
C THR A 6 28.68 19.78 -14.36
N VAL A 7 27.55 19.32 -14.92
CA VAL A 7 26.94 19.94 -16.11
C VAL A 7 26.35 21.31 -15.78
N ALA A 8 25.71 21.48 -14.61
CA ALA A 8 25.16 22.76 -14.20
C ALA A 8 26.24 23.83 -13.93
N LEU A 9 27.38 23.44 -13.34
CA LEU A 9 28.54 24.31 -13.17
C LEU A 9 29.15 24.74 -14.51
N ALA A 10 29.16 23.85 -15.51
CA ALA A 10 29.67 24.15 -16.84
C ALA A 10 28.72 25.03 -17.69
N ALA A 11 27.43 25.09 -17.34
CA ALA A 11 26.41 25.81 -18.11
C ALA A 11 26.35 27.33 -17.84
N GLY A 12 27.17 27.86 -16.92
CA GLY A 12 27.37 29.30 -16.71
C GLY A 12 26.44 29.95 -15.67
N GLU A 13 26.60 31.26 -15.46
CA GLU A 13 25.98 32.02 -14.35
C GLU A 13 24.45 31.92 -14.29
N ALA A 14 23.78 31.72 -15.43
CA ALA A 14 22.33 31.59 -15.53
C ALA A 14 21.75 30.42 -14.71
N TYR A 15 22.59 29.43 -14.36
CA TYR A 15 22.19 28.25 -13.60
C TYR A 15 22.71 28.25 -12.15
N ARG A 16 23.28 29.35 -11.66
CA ARG A 16 23.77 29.46 -10.26
C ARG A 16 22.73 29.04 -9.22
N ALA A 17 21.47 29.42 -9.41
CA ALA A 17 20.39 29.04 -8.49
C ALA A 17 20.17 27.51 -8.45
N ASN A 18 20.27 26.85 -9.60
CA ASN A 18 20.14 25.39 -9.70
C ASN A 18 21.39 24.68 -9.15
N VAL A 19 22.58 25.26 -9.32
CA VAL A 19 23.81 24.75 -8.71
C VAL A 19 23.71 24.79 -7.18
N ALA A 20 23.30 25.92 -6.61
CA ALA A 20 23.13 26.05 -5.15
C ALA A 20 22.10 25.05 -4.59
N ALA A 21 20.99 24.81 -5.32
CA ALA A 21 19.98 23.83 -4.94
C ALA A 21 20.47 22.37 -5.06
N LEU A 22 21.35 22.08 -6.03
CA LEU A 22 21.96 20.76 -6.21
C LEU A 22 23.12 20.51 -5.22
N GLU A 23 23.73 21.56 -4.69
CA GLU A 23 24.70 21.47 -3.59
C GLU A 23 24.02 21.18 -2.25
N SER A 24 22.78 21.64 -2.06
CA SER A 24 21.97 21.38 -0.85
C SER A 24 21.22 20.03 -0.90
N ASP A 25 21.79 19.03 -1.56
CA ASP A 25 21.10 17.78 -1.90
C ASP A 25 20.48 17.11 -0.65
N PRO A 26 19.20 16.71 -0.66
CA PRO A 26 18.63 15.91 0.40
C PRO A 26 19.46 14.63 0.56
N ARG A 27 19.71 14.23 1.82
CA ARG A 27 20.43 12.96 2.08
C ARG A 27 19.77 11.82 1.31
N ASP A 28 20.59 11.02 0.64
CA ASP A 28 20.17 9.75 0.07
C ASP A 28 19.44 8.95 1.15
N LEU A 29 18.17 8.61 0.92
CA LEU A 29 17.45 7.73 1.80
C LEU A 29 18.04 6.31 1.65
N PRO A 30 18.53 5.68 2.73
CA PRO A 30 18.92 4.29 2.67
C PRO A 30 17.71 3.42 2.31
N PRO A 31 17.91 2.25 1.67
CA PRO A 31 16.81 1.37 1.26
C PRO A 31 15.83 1.00 2.38
N GLY A 32 16.29 1.00 3.64
CA GLY A 32 15.45 0.75 4.82
C GLY A 32 14.51 1.90 5.21
N ASP A 33 14.78 3.13 4.78
CA ASP A 33 13.93 4.30 5.07
C ASP A 33 12.87 4.54 3.98
N ILE A 34 12.90 3.76 2.88
CA ILE A 34 11.84 3.74 1.88
C ILE A 34 10.74 2.79 2.36
N ALA A 35 9.92 3.28 3.30
CA ALA A 35 8.72 2.54 3.71
C ALA A 35 7.72 2.50 2.54
N LEU A 36 7.68 1.37 1.83
CA LEU A 36 6.70 1.11 0.78
C LEU A 36 5.32 0.90 1.42
N ARG A 37 4.53 1.96 1.50
CA ARG A 37 3.13 1.82 1.88
C ARG A 37 2.33 1.34 0.67
N LEU A 38 1.67 0.20 0.79
CA LEU A 38 0.63 -0.23 -0.15
C LEU A 38 -0.34 0.94 -0.35
N GLY A 39 -0.54 1.38 -1.59
CA GLY A 39 -1.36 2.56 -1.92
C GLY A 39 -0.59 3.79 -2.38
N ALA A 40 0.74 3.76 -2.33
CA ALA A 40 1.55 4.82 -2.90
C ALA A 40 1.33 4.91 -4.43
N VAL A 41 0.93 6.09 -4.91
CA VAL A 41 0.53 6.34 -6.32
C VAL A 41 1.66 6.06 -7.32
N TRP A 42 2.92 6.02 -6.85
CA TRP A 42 4.08 5.72 -7.68
C TRP A 42 4.34 4.22 -7.87
N VAL A 43 3.68 3.35 -7.11
CA VAL A 43 3.80 1.89 -7.27
C VAL A 43 2.95 1.48 -8.47
N PRO A 44 3.51 0.79 -9.47
CA PRO A 44 2.72 0.31 -10.60
C PRO A 44 1.69 -0.77 -10.18
N ALA A 45 0.53 -0.79 -10.84
CA ALA A 45 -0.55 -1.74 -10.49
C ALA A 45 -0.18 -3.19 -10.78
N ASP A 46 0.64 -3.46 -11.80
CA ASP A 46 1.18 -4.76 -12.16
C ASP A 46 2.10 -5.34 -11.07
N VAL A 47 2.84 -4.50 -10.34
CA VAL A 47 3.66 -4.93 -9.20
C VAL A 47 2.76 -5.44 -8.08
N VAL A 48 1.70 -4.70 -7.75
CA VAL A 48 0.71 -5.10 -6.74
C VAL A 48 -0.03 -6.37 -7.18
N GLU A 49 -0.38 -6.46 -8.46
CA GLU A 49 -1.04 -7.62 -9.04
C GLU A 49 -0.17 -8.88 -8.94
N THR A 50 1.12 -8.78 -9.27
CA THR A 50 2.09 -9.87 -9.16
C THR A 50 2.23 -10.33 -7.73
N PHE A 51 2.35 -9.39 -6.78
CA PHE A 51 2.37 -9.71 -5.35
C PHE A 51 1.13 -10.50 -4.91
N ILE A 52 -0.06 -10.08 -5.33
CA ILE A 52 -1.32 -10.79 -4.99
C ILE A 52 -1.34 -12.20 -5.59
N LYS A 53 -0.89 -12.34 -6.84
CA LYS A 53 -0.81 -13.63 -7.54
C LYS A 53 0.13 -14.60 -6.83
N GLU A 54 1.28 -14.13 -6.39
CA GLU A 54 2.30 -14.94 -5.72
C GLU A 54 1.89 -15.31 -4.29
N VAL A 55 1.41 -14.34 -3.50
CA VAL A 55 1.10 -14.56 -2.09
C VAL A 55 -0.22 -15.30 -1.88
N LEU A 56 -1.26 -14.98 -2.65
CA LEU A 56 -2.59 -15.57 -2.48
C LEU A 56 -2.91 -16.68 -3.49
N GLY A 57 -2.01 -16.95 -4.45
CA GLY A 57 -2.26 -17.94 -5.51
C GLY A 57 -3.37 -17.53 -6.48
N LEU A 58 -3.71 -16.24 -6.57
CA LEU A 58 -4.83 -15.72 -7.36
C LEU A 58 -4.40 -15.33 -8.78
N GLN A 59 -4.23 -16.31 -9.66
CA GLN A 59 -3.74 -16.08 -11.03
C GLN A 59 -4.63 -15.14 -11.87
N ASP A 60 -5.93 -15.10 -11.58
CA ASP A 60 -6.90 -14.20 -12.23
C ASP A 60 -7.10 -12.86 -11.49
N ALA A 61 -6.23 -12.51 -10.53
CA ALA A 61 -6.30 -11.21 -9.86
C ALA A 61 -5.93 -10.08 -10.83
N ALA A 62 -6.67 -8.97 -10.74
CA ALA A 62 -6.44 -7.74 -11.47
C ALA A 62 -6.53 -6.54 -10.53
N VAL A 63 -5.53 -5.67 -10.60
CA VAL A 63 -5.43 -4.46 -9.76
C VAL A 63 -5.57 -3.22 -10.63
N ARG A 64 -6.36 -2.23 -10.18
CA ARG A 64 -6.52 -0.94 -10.88
C ARG A 64 -6.47 0.23 -9.92
N TYR A 65 -5.77 1.28 -10.33
CA TYR A 65 -5.79 2.58 -9.69
C TYR A 65 -6.73 3.53 -10.45
N LEU A 66 -7.72 4.09 -9.76
CA LEU A 66 -8.65 5.08 -10.28
C LEU A 66 -8.16 6.48 -9.88
N ALA A 67 -7.44 7.15 -10.78
CA ALA A 67 -6.83 8.45 -10.52
C ALA A 67 -7.85 9.55 -10.12
N VAL A 68 -9.06 9.51 -10.67
CA VAL A 68 -10.12 10.50 -10.37
C VAL A 68 -10.56 10.46 -8.91
N ALA A 69 -10.62 9.25 -8.33
CA ALA A 69 -11.05 9.06 -6.94
C ALA A 69 -9.87 8.92 -5.96
N GLY A 70 -8.65 8.72 -6.49
CA GLY A 70 -7.48 8.38 -5.68
C GLY A 70 -7.57 7.01 -5.02
N THR A 71 -8.34 6.09 -5.59
CA THR A 71 -8.64 4.79 -4.98
C THR A 71 -8.09 3.62 -5.78
N TRP A 72 -7.70 2.57 -5.06
CA TRP A 72 -7.27 1.29 -5.60
C TRP A 72 -8.38 0.26 -5.54
N SER A 73 -8.48 -0.59 -6.55
CA SER A 73 -9.43 -1.70 -6.60
C SER A 73 -8.73 -3.00 -6.96
N VAL A 74 -9.19 -4.09 -6.36
CA VAL A 74 -8.71 -5.45 -6.60
C VAL A 74 -9.91 -6.26 -7.04
N THR A 75 -9.79 -6.95 -8.16
CA THR A 75 -10.82 -7.83 -8.71
C THR A 75 -10.20 -9.21 -8.98
N PHE A 76 -10.99 -10.26 -8.84
CA PHE A 76 -10.54 -11.63 -9.05
C PHE A 76 -11.74 -12.48 -9.48
N LYS A 77 -11.46 -13.61 -10.14
CA LYS A 77 -12.49 -14.60 -10.50
C LYS A 77 -12.79 -15.51 -9.31
N ARG A 78 -13.40 -16.68 -9.56
CA ARG A 78 -13.69 -17.67 -8.53
C ARG A 78 -12.39 -18.16 -7.87
N LEU A 79 -12.42 -18.26 -6.54
CA LEU A 79 -11.34 -18.84 -5.76
C LEU A 79 -11.23 -20.35 -6.04
N GLY A 80 -10.02 -20.82 -6.34
CA GLY A 80 -9.69 -22.24 -6.27
C GLY A 80 -9.41 -22.67 -4.82
N SER A 81 -9.42 -23.98 -4.55
CA SER A 81 -9.30 -24.50 -3.18
C SER A 81 -8.01 -24.08 -2.45
N GLN A 82 -6.90 -23.94 -3.17
CA GLN A 82 -5.64 -23.45 -2.59
C GLN A 82 -5.73 -21.96 -2.23
N ALA A 83 -6.19 -21.14 -3.17
CA ALA A 83 -6.35 -19.71 -2.95
C ALA A 83 -7.38 -19.40 -1.84
N GLU A 84 -8.44 -20.21 -1.72
CA GLU A 84 -9.42 -20.09 -0.63
C GLU A 84 -8.76 -20.30 0.75
N ARG A 85 -7.87 -21.30 0.88
CA ARG A 85 -7.10 -21.50 2.10
C ARG A 85 -6.20 -20.30 2.41
N CYS A 86 -5.47 -19.80 1.41
CA CYS A 86 -4.60 -18.64 1.59
C CYS A 86 -5.41 -17.39 1.99
N VAL A 87 -6.55 -17.15 1.33
CA VAL A 87 -7.40 -15.97 1.51
C VAL A 87 -8.13 -15.97 2.87
N TYR A 88 -8.63 -17.12 3.32
CA TYR A 88 -9.45 -17.19 4.53
C TYR A 88 -8.71 -17.68 5.78
N GLN A 89 -7.69 -18.54 5.63
CA GLN A 89 -7.07 -19.23 6.77
C GLN A 89 -5.64 -18.77 7.03
N GLU A 90 -4.85 -18.54 5.98
CA GLU A 90 -3.41 -18.24 6.13
C GLU A 90 -3.13 -16.74 6.27
N TYR A 91 -3.69 -15.94 5.36
CA TYR A 91 -3.50 -14.49 5.32
C TYR A 91 -4.78 -13.71 5.67
N GLY A 92 -5.88 -14.44 5.89
CA GLY A 92 -7.12 -13.89 6.42
C GLY A 92 -7.13 -13.86 7.94
N THR A 93 -8.01 -13.04 8.49
CA THR A 93 -8.42 -13.16 9.89
C THR A 93 -9.75 -13.89 9.97
N ARG A 94 -10.16 -14.29 11.18
CA ARG A 94 -11.48 -14.91 11.41
C ARG A 94 -12.66 -14.07 10.89
N ARG A 95 -12.48 -12.75 10.71
CA ARG A 95 -13.56 -11.80 10.40
C ARG A 95 -13.35 -11.00 9.10
N MET A 96 -12.18 -11.09 8.47
CA MET A 96 -11.86 -10.35 7.26
C MET A 96 -10.88 -11.16 6.42
N HIS A 97 -11.20 -11.38 5.16
CA HIS A 97 -10.37 -12.18 4.28
C HIS A 97 -9.19 -11.36 3.72
N ALA A 98 -8.12 -12.04 3.31
CA ALA A 98 -6.86 -11.40 2.90
C ALA A 98 -7.05 -10.32 1.83
N ILE A 99 -7.99 -10.50 0.90
CA ILE A 99 -8.26 -9.55 -0.19
C ILE A 99 -8.83 -8.23 0.34
N ASP A 100 -9.65 -8.26 1.40
CA ASP A 100 -10.20 -7.05 2.01
C ASP A 100 -9.09 -6.29 2.74
N LEU A 101 -8.22 -7.02 3.44
CA LEU A 101 -7.06 -6.44 4.11
C LEU A 101 -6.14 -5.73 3.11
N ILE A 102 -5.90 -6.34 1.95
CA ILE A 102 -5.11 -5.75 0.86
C ILE A 102 -5.82 -4.50 0.31
N GLN A 103 -7.14 -4.56 0.10
CA GLN A 103 -7.90 -3.41 -0.41
C GLN A 103 -7.90 -2.25 0.58
N HIS A 104 -8.03 -2.52 1.88
CA HIS A 104 -7.89 -1.51 2.92
C HIS A 104 -6.48 -0.92 2.98
N ALA A 105 -5.45 -1.77 2.91
CA ALA A 105 -4.06 -1.34 2.89
C ALA A 105 -3.78 -0.41 1.70
N LEU A 106 -4.17 -0.81 0.47
CA LEU A 106 -4.00 -0.03 -0.75
C LEU A 106 -4.74 1.32 -0.71
N ASN A 107 -5.86 1.40 0.01
CA ASN A 107 -6.63 2.63 0.15
C ASN A 107 -6.31 3.41 1.42
N VAL A 108 -5.21 3.08 2.13
CA VAL A 108 -4.79 3.79 3.34
C VAL A 108 -5.86 3.73 4.46
N GLN A 109 -6.81 2.81 4.35
CA GLN A 109 -7.90 2.64 5.28
C GLN A 109 -7.48 1.72 6.42
N THR A 110 -7.82 2.10 7.65
CA THR A 110 -7.70 1.18 8.79
C THR A 110 -8.80 0.13 8.68
N PRO A 111 -8.48 -1.17 8.56
CA PRO A 111 -9.49 -2.22 8.51
C PRO A 111 -10.31 -2.18 9.80
N THR A 112 -11.58 -1.84 9.68
CA THR A 112 -12.49 -1.73 10.81
C THR A 112 -13.48 -2.88 10.74
N VAL A 113 -13.29 -3.87 11.62
CA VAL A 113 -14.23 -4.99 11.71
C VAL A 113 -15.49 -4.50 12.44
N ARG A 114 -16.63 -4.51 11.76
CA ARG A 114 -17.92 -4.14 12.34
C ARG A 114 -18.70 -5.42 12.60
N ASP A 115 -18.95 -5.71 13.88
CA ASP A 115 -19.85 -6.81 14.23
C ASP A 115 -21.30 -6.40 13.97
N PRO A 116 -22.07 -7.18 13.18
CA PRO A 116 -23.51 -6.99 13.13
C PRO A 116 -24.11 -7.50 14.45
N HIS A 117 -24.51 -6.59 15.34
CA HIS A 117 -25.30 -6.99 16.49
C HIS A 117 -26.76 -7.20 16.06
N ARG A 118 -27.31 -8.38 16.39
CA ARG A 118 -28.63 -8.85 15.95
C ARG A 118 -29.81 -8.10 16.59
N LYS A 119 -29.59 -7.08 17.42
CA LYS A 119 -30.67 -6.25 17.97
C LYS A 119 -30.21 -4.79 18.07
N ASP A 120 -31.00 -3.92 17.45
CA ASP A 120 -31.14 -2.50 17.77
C ASP A 120 -30.01 -1.51 17.39
N GLY A 121 -29.37 -1.71 16.24
CA GLY A 121 -28.88 -0.60 15.40
C GLY A 121 -27.83 0.37 15.95
N VAL A 122 -27.23 0.13 17.13
CA VAL A 122 -26.20 1.00 17.71
C VAL A 122 -24.84 0.29 17.71
N TYR A 123 -23.84 0.95 17.12
CA TYR A 123 -22.46 0.47 17.04
C TYR A 123 -21.66 0.96 18.26
N ILE A 124 -21.06 0.04 19.02
CA ILE A 124 -20.09 0.38 20.08
C ILE A 124 -18.70 -0.07 19.61
N VAL A 125 -17.76 0.88 19.57
CA VAL A 125 -16.36 0.63 19.21
C VAL A 125 -15.65 -0.03 20.39
N SER A 126 -15.17 -1.26 20.22
CA SER A 126 -14.42 -1.98 21.27
C SER A 126 -12.98 -1.46 21.38
N LYS A 127 -12.63 -0.97 22.57
CA LYS A 127 -11.35 -0.30 22.88
C LYS A 127 -10.15 -1.26 22.91
N GLU A 128 -10.37 -2.52 23.26
CA GLU A 128 -9.30 -3.52 23.40
C GLU A 128 -8.77 -4.00 22.05
N GLU A 129 -9.63 -4.23 21.05
CA GLU A 129 -9.20 -4.68 19.73
C GLU A 129 -8.51 -3.59 18.90
N THR A 130 -8.86 -2.31 19.14
CA THR A 130 -8.18 -1.17 18.52
C THR A 130 -6.69 -1.12 18.91
N LEU A 131 -6.35 -1.60 20.11
CA LEU A 131 -4.95 -1.70 20.57
C LEU A 131 -4.22 -2.89 19.94
N ALA A 132 -4.90 -4.01 19.67
CA ALA A 132 -4.31 -5.18 19.03
C ALA A 132 -3.94 -4.90 17.56
N ALA A 133 -4.80 -4.18 16.82
CA ALA A 133 -4.49 -3.75 15.45
C ALA A 133 -3.30 -2.76 15.38
N ARG A 134 -3.10 -1.93 16.42
CA ARG A 134 -1.99 -0.96 16.48
C ARG A 134 -0.63 -1.59 16.78
N ARG A 135 -0.58 -2.69 17.53
CA ARG A 135 0.69 -3.34 17.92
C ARG A 135 1.35 -4.16 16.81
N SER A 136 0.60 -4.53 15.76
CA SER A 136 1.14 -5.29 14.63
C SER A 136 1.96 -4.43 13.64
N SER A 137 2.06 -3.12 13.87
CA SER A 137 2.75 -2.17 12.97
C SER A 137 4.07 -1.60 13.56
N ALA A 138 4.66 -2.27 14.55
CA ALA A 138 5.95 -1.91 15.13
C ALA A 138 7.02 -2.97 14.82
#